data_AF-A0A0C1XYF1-F1
#
_entry.id   AF-A0A0C1XYF1-F1
#
_cell.length_a   1.000
_cell.length_b   1.000
_cell.length_c   1.000
_cell.angle_alpha   90.00
_cell.angle_beta   90.00
_cell.angle_gamma   90.00
#
_symmetry.space_group_name_H-M   'P 1'
#
loop_
_entity.id
_entity.type
_entity.pdbx_description
1 polymer ?
#
loop_
_entity_poly.entity_id
_entity_poly.type
_entity_poly.pdbx_seq_one_letter_code
_entity_poly.pdbx_strand_id
1 'polypeptide(L)'
;MRRLRALLSAAATAALATVGLTAFSGGQAAGATSDAAALSNRWYAAAPYLMPLDNDPPSATAIMDATGLKAFQLAFVLAPNGGGCSPTWGGTAPVSSDTAVGAVIDAVRAKGGDVSVSIGGYGGTKLGQACSDSAATAAAYQQVITKYKLKAIDFDLEEPEYENTAAVSHEIGAAKILQQNNPGLYVSVTTAGTADGTGWFGKQMLLEAKAQGFTPNNFSIMPFDGGFNGAASQTGALTNFNSILQSTFGWSAATAYAHEGFSGMNGRSDTGEYFSQTDFQTVLDYATGHGMDRFTFWSLNRDRQCSPPDNGTTSGTCSSVPQTSWDFAKYSVKFAGATPPTAPPTSPPTSPPTTPPGGGTCTAAAWSGSAVYTAGNEVSHAGHTWKAKWWTQNEEPSAANTWGAWQDEGAC
;
A
#
# COMPACT_ATOMS: atom_id res chain seq x y z
N MET A 1 77.19 -18.32 5.79
CA MET A 1 77.34 -19.62 5.09
C MET A 1 76.27 -19.66 3.99
N ARG A 2 76.60 -19.29 2.74
CA ARG A 2 76.84 -20.21 1.60
C ARG A 2 75.65 -21.21 1.45
N ARG A 3 74.83 -21.24 0.39
CA ARG A 3 74.99 -20.83 -1.03
C ARG A 3 73.63 -20.69 -1.73
N LEU A 4 73.59 -19.77 -2.69
CA LEU A 4 72.67 -19.70 -3.84
C LEU A 4 72.60 -21.03 -4.61
N ARG A 5 71.49 -21.25 -5.32
CA ARG A 5 71.49 -21.60 -6.76
C ARG A 5 70.14 -21.27 -7.40
N ALA A 6 70.13 -20.19 -8.19
CA ALA A 6 69.25 -20.04 -9.34
C ALA A 6 69.90 -20.76 -10.53
N LEU A 7 69.10 -21.27 -11.48
CA LEU A 7 69.27 -21.05 -12.93
C LEU A 7 68.15 -21.73 -13.72
N LEU A 8 67.73 -21.01 -14.76
CA LEU A 8 66.67 -21.30 -15.72
C LEU A 8 67.00 -22.47 -16.65
N SER A 9 65.98 -23.09 -17.24
CA SER A 9 66.02 -23.66 -18.59
C SER A 9 64.63 -23.66 -19.20
N ALA A 10 64.51 -23.08 -20.39
CA ALA A 10 63.31 -23.04 -21.22
C ALA A 10 63.41 -24.10 -22.34
N ALA A 11 62.24 -24.54 -22.85
CA ALA A 11 61.92 -24.87 -24.26
C ALA A 11 61.08 -26.16 -24.46
N ALA A 12 59.81 -25.94 -24.80
CA ALA A 12 59.08 -26.40 -26.00
C ALA A 12 58.77 -27.89 -26.30
N THR A 13 57.44 -28.10 -26.46
CA THR A 13 56.70 -28.77 -27.56
C THR A 13 56.16 -30.21 -27.47
N ALA A 14 54.89 -30.28 -27.90
CA ALA A 14 54.15 -31.35 -28.58
C ALA A 14 53.23 -32.30 -27.77
N ALA A 15 51.97 -31.87 -27.68
CA ALA A 15 50.73 -32.57 -28.04
C ALA A 15 50.58 -34.09 -27.79
N LEU A 16 49.55 -34.44 -27.00
CA LEU A 16 48.60 -35.50 -27.38
C LEU A 16 47.22 -35.20 -26.80
N ALA A 17 46.25 -35.17 -27.70
CA ALA A 17 44.83 -34.99 -27.41
C ALA A 17 44.24 -36.27 -26.83
N THR A 18 43.48 -36.14 -25.74
CA THR A 18 42.46 -37.13 -25.36
C THR A 18 41.15 -36.40 -25.14
N VAL A 19 40.25 -36.61 -26.09
CA VAL A 19 38.83 -36.25 -26.04
C VAL A 19 38.18 -37.04 -24.90
N GLY A 20 37.95 -36.38 -23.77
CA GLY A 20 37.07 -36.89 -22.72
C GLY A 20 35.69 -36.29 -22.91
N LEU A 21 34.76 -37.06 -23.50
CA LEU A 21 33.33 -36.75 -23.40
C LEU A 21 32.91 -36.93 -21.93
N THR A 22 32.88 -35.85 -21.17
CA THR A 22 32.08 -35.80 -19.94
C THR A 22 30.67 -35.38 -20.32
N ALA A 23 29.74 -36.32 -20.17
CA ALA A 23 28.32 -36.09 -20.32
C ALA A 23 27.88 -34.88 -19.46
N PHE A 24 27.29 -33.88 -20.10
CA PHE A 24 26.49 -32.86 -19.43
C PHE A 24 25.27 -33.56 -18.84
N SER A 25 25.36 -33.97 -17.58
CA SER A 25 24.17 -34.13 -16.75
C SER A 25 23.57 -32.74 -16.56
N GLY A 26 22.49 -32.47 -17.30
CA GLY A 26 21.67 -31.28 -17.13
C GLY A 26 21.13 -31.22 -15.71
N GLY A 27 21.87 -30.54 -14.83
CA GLY A 27 21.34 -30.05 -13.57
C GLY A 27 20.30 -29.01 -13.91
N GLN A 28 19.03 -29.37 -13.71
CA GLN A 28 17.95 -28.40 -13.59
C GLN A 28 18.38 -27.41 -12.51
N ALA A 29 18.78 -26.21 -12.93
CA ALA A 29 18.87 -25.06 -12.05
C ALA A 29 17.45 -24.87 -11.53
N ALA A 30 17.19 -25.34 -10.32
CA ALA A 30 16.03 -24.96 -9.55
C ALA A 30 15.95 -23.44 -9.62
N GLY A 31 14.87 -22.94 -10.23
CA GLY A 31 14.69 -21.51 -10.46
C GLY A 31 14.90 -20.76 -9.17
N ALA A 32 15.99 -19.98 -9.12
CA ALA A 32 16.06 -18.88 -8.20
C ALA A 32 14.90 -17.97 -8.60
N THR A 33 13.81 -18.02 -7.84
CA THR A 33 12.79 -16.97 -7.87
C THR A 33 13.54 -15.68 -7.59
N SER A 34 13.71 -14.86 -8.62
CA SER A 34 14.21 -13.50 -8.42
C SER A 34 13.28 -12.85 -7.39
N ASP A 35 13.81 -12.49 -6.21
CA ASP A 35 13.06 -11.61 -5.32
C ASP A 35 12.61 -10.42 -6.17
N ALA A 36 11.30 -10.14 -6.19
CA ALA A 36 10.76 -9.02 -6.95
C ALA A 36 11.55 -7.76 -6.58
N ALA A 37 12.00 -7.00 -7.58
CA ALA A 37 12.71 -5.76 -7.32
C ALA A 37 11.85 -4.85 -6.44
N ALA A 38 12.43 -4.29 -5.38
CA ALA A 38 11.72 -3.39 -4.48
C ALA A 38 11.10 -2.23 -5.28
N LEU A 39 9.89 -1.82 -4.90
CA LEU A 39 9.30 -0.61 -5.48
C LEU A 39 10.16 0.60 -5.10
N SER A 40 10.09 1.66 -5.89
CA SER A 40 10.69 2.94 -5.48
C SER A 40 10.05 3.43 -4.19
N ASN A 41 10.79 4.16 -3.35
CA ASN A 41 10.26 4.79 -2.13
C ASN A 41 8.99 5.60 -2.37
N ARG A 42 8.84 6.24 -3.55
CA ARG A 42 7.63 6.96 -3.93
C ARG A 42 6.35 6.11 -3.94
N TRP A 43 6.43 4.82 -4.20
CA TRP A 43 5.29 3.93 -4.10
C TRP A 43 4.95 3.61 -2.64
N TYR A 44 5.94 3.30 -1.80
CA TYR A 44 5.70 3.11 -0.36
C TYR A 44 5.18 4.38 0.32
N ALA A 45 5.67 5.55 -0.09
CA ALA A 45 5.18 6.84 0.34
C ALA A 45 3.80 7.22 -0.22
N ALA A 46 3.28 6.44 -1.16
CA ALA A 46 1.96 6.61 -1.73
C ALA A 46 1.00 5.49 -1.32
N ALA A 47 1.34 4.64 -0.35
CA ALA A 47 0.57 3.43 -0.05
C ALA A 47 -0.63 3.75 0.86
N PRO A 48 -1.89 3.76 0.36
CA PRO A 48 -3.09 3.93 1.19
C PRO A 48 -3.31 2.72 2.10
N TYR A 49 -4.00 2.95 3.21
CA TYR A 49 -4.28 1.90 4.20
C TYR A 49 -5.26 0.88 3.64
N LEU A 50 -4.99 -0.39 3.89
CA LEU A 50 -5.88 -1.53 3.65
C LEU A 50 -5.94 -2.37 4.93
N MET A 51 -7.15 -2.66 5.40
CA MET A 51 -7.38 -3.59 6.49
C MET A 51 -7.77 -4.94 5.90
N PRO A 52 -6.84 -5.89 5.68
CA PRO A 52 -7.14 -7.14 4.98
C PRO A 52 -8.04 -8.11 5.77
N LEU A 53 -8.22 -7.88 7.08
CA LEU A 53 -8.96 -8.77 7.98
C LEU A 53 -10.21 -8.12 8.59
N ASP A 54 -10.54 -6.88 8.21
CA ASP A 54 -11.63 -6.13 8.82
C ASP A 54 -12.32 -5.22 7.79
N ASN A 55 -13.53 -4.76 8.12
CA ASN A 55 -14.27 -3.75 7.38
C ASN A 55 -14.47 -4.09 5.88
N ASP A 56 -15.00 -5.27 5.59
CA ASP A 56 -15.32 -5.73 4.22
C ASP A 56 -14.16 -5.48 3.22
N PRO A 57 -13.02 -6.16 3.43
CA PRO A 57 -11.80 -5.87 2.69
C PRO A 57 -11.98 -6.09 1.19
N PRO A 58 -11.68 -5.08 0.35
CA PRO A 58 -11.70 -5.27 -1.08
C PRO A 58 -10.51 -6.12 -1.52
N SER A 59 -10.64 -6.77 -2.68
CA SER A 59 -9.52 -7.44 -3.32
C SER A 59 -8.44 -6.42 -3.72
N ALA A 60 -7.26 -6.52 -3.10
CA ALA A 60 -6.12 -5.67 -3.43
C ALA A 60 -5.78 -5.75 -4.92
N THR A 61 -5.80 -6.96 -5.50
CA THR A 61 -5.50 -7.16 -6.92
C THR A 61 -6.54 -6.55 -7.87
N ALA A 62 -7.80 -6.45 -7.43
CA ALA A 62 -8.84 -5.75 -8.19
C ALA A 62 -8.64 -4.22 -8.15
N ILE A 63 -8.21 -3.67 -7.01
CA ILE A 63 -7.82 -2.25 -6.91
C ILE A 63 -6.63 -1.97 -7.82
N MET A 64 -5.62 -2.84 -7.85
CA MET A 64 -4.46 -2.70 -8.74
C MET A 64 -4.90 -2.64 -10.22
N ASP A 65 -5.84 -3.50 -10.64
CA ASP A 65 -6.35 -3.49 -12.02
C ASP A 65 -7.14 -2.22 -12.34
N ALA A 66 -7.98 -1.78 -11.41
CA ALA A 66 -8.85 -0.63 -11.62
C ALA A 66 -8.10 0.71 -11.62
N THR A 67 -6.98 0.80 -10.89
CA THR A 67 -6.32 2.09 -10.59
C THR A 67 -4.87 2.17 -10.99
N GLY A 68 -4.19 1.05 -11.20
CA GLY A 68 -2.74 1.00 -11.36
C GLY A 68 -1.96 1.13 -10.05
N LEU A 69 -2.61 1.14 -8.88
CA LEU A 69 -1.95 1.15 -7.57
C LEU A 69 -1.00 -0.04 -7.43
N LYS A 70 0.19 0.19 -6.84
CA LYS A 70 1.21 -0.85 -6.65
C LYS A 70 1.61 -1.07 -5.20
N ALA A 71 1.30 -0.15 -4.29
CA ALA A 71 1.67 -0.29 -2.89
C ALA A 71 0.46 -0.13 -1.98
N PHE A 72 0.42 -0.95 -0.92
CA PHE A 72 -0.65 -0.97 0.07
C PHE A 72 -0.04 -0.91 1.47
N GLN A 73 -0.65 -0.18 2.39
CA GLN A 73 -0.24 -0.16 3.79
C GLN A 73 -1.19 -1.02 4.62
N LEU A 74 -0.72 -2.18 5.08
CA LEU A 74 -1.57 -3.15 5.77
C LEU A 74 -1.69 -2.81 7.26
N ALA A 75 -2.92 -2.60 7.71
CA ALA A 75 -3.26 -2.18 9.07
C ALA A 75 -3.97 -3.31 9.86
N PHE A 76 -3.71 -3.54 11.14
CA PHE A 76 -2.59 -3.05 11.96
C PHE A 76 -1.94 -4.21 12.72
N VAL A 77 -0.65 -4.10 12.96
CA VAL A 77 0.06 -4.95 13.91
C VAL A 77 0.04 -4.31 15.30
N LEU A 78 -0.38 -5.11 16.29
CA LEU A 78 -0.52 -4.74 17.70
C LEU A 78 0.11 -5.81 18.60
N ALA A 79 0.29 -5.48 19.88
CA ALA A 79 0.55 -6.47 20.93
C ALA A 79 -0.69 -7.35 21.17
N PRO A 80 -0.54 -8.58 21.69
CA PRO A 80 -1.67 -9.47 21.92
C PRO A 80 -2.63 -8.91 22.97
N ASN A 81 -3.93 -9.12 22.74
CA ASN A 81 -4.96 -8.89 23.74
C ASN A 81 -4.70 -9.81 24.94
N GLY A 82 -4.60 -9.22 26.13
CA GLY A 82 -4.19 -9.93 27.35
C GLY A 82 -2.69 -9.83 27.67
N GLY A 83 -1.91 -9.13 26.86
CA GLY A 83 -0.53 -8.77 27.13
C GLY A 83 0.50 -9.70 26.48
N GLY A 84 1.72 -9.18 26.33
CA GLY A 84 2.85 -9.87 25.71
C GLY A 84 3.56 -9.01 24.67
N CYS A 85 4.84 -9.33 24.43
CA CYS A 85 5.68 -8.64 23.45
C CYS A 85 5.86 -9.53 22.21
N SER A 86 4.77 -9.77 21.47
CA SER A 86 4.78 -10.51 20.21
C SER A 86 3.81 -9.92 19.21
N PRO A 87 4.16 -9.78 17.92
CA PRO A 87 3.31 -9.13 16.95
C PRO A 87 2.08 -9.97 16.61
N THR A 88 0.91 -9.32 16.61
CA THR A 88 -0.37 -9.89 16.20
C THR A 88 -1.08 -8.94 15.24
N TRP A 89 -1.87 -9.46 14.31
CA TRP A 89 -2.84 -8.67 13.58
C TRP A 89 -4.03 -8.36 14.48
N GLY A 90 -4.36 -7.08 14.64
CA GLY A 90 -5.53 -6.61 15.40
C GLY A 90 -5.57 -7.03 16.88
N GLY A 91 -4.42 -7.36 17.48
CA GLY A 91 -4.34 -7.84 18.87
C GLY A 91 -4.74 -9.31 19.05
N THR A 92 -5.09 -10.03 17.99
CA THR A 92 -5.76 -11.35 18.11
C THR A 92 -5.04 -12.47 17.38
N ALA A 93 -4.59 -12.26 16.15
CA ALA A 93 -4.00 -13.31 15.32
C ALA A 93 -2.47 -13.20 15.27
N PRO A 94 -1.69 -14.19 15.75
CA PRO A 94 -0.23 -14.12 15.72
C PRO A 94 0.34 -14.00 14.31
N VAL A 95 1.25 -13.04 14.11
CA VAL A 95 1.94 -12.85 12.81
C VAL A 95 2.81 -14.06 12.44
N SER A 96 3.37 -14.76 13.43
CA SER A 96 4.24 -15.92 13.20
C SER A 96 3.53 -17.03 12.40
N SER A 97 2.28 -17.31 12.73
CA SER A 97 1.44 -18.33 12.09
C SER A 97 0.51 -17.78 11.01
N ASP A 98 0.60 -16.48 10.66
CA ASP A 98 -0.29 -15.89 9.66
C ASP A 98 -0.11 -16.54 8.28
N THR A 99 -1.26 -16.80 7.66
CA THR A 99 -1.41 -17.20 6.26
C THR A 99 -2.38 -16.30 5.50
N ALA A 100 -3.28 -15.61 6.18
CA ALA A 100 -4.35 -14.84 5.54
C ALA A 100 -3.79 -13.54 4.95
N VAL A 101 -3.03 -12.78 5.74
CA VAL A 101 -2.39 -11.56 5.24
C VAL A 101 -1.24 -11.90 4.30
N GLY A 102 -0.50 -12.98 4.59
CA GLY A 102 0.50 -13.55 3.67
C GLY A 102 -0.05 -13.79 2.26
N ALA A 103 -1.25 -14.37 2.13
CA ALA A 103 -1.87 -14.60 0.83
C ALA A 103 -2.21 -13.30 0.08
N VAL A 104 -2.64 -12.24 0.79
CA VAL A 104 -2.87 -10.91 0.19
C VAL A 104 -1.56 -10.33 -0.33
N ILE A 105 -0.49 -10.43 0.46
CA ILE A 105 0.85 -9.93 0.09
C ILE A 105 1.38 -10.67 -1.15
N ASP A 106 1.26 -11.99 -1.18
CA ASP A 106 1.69 -12.80 -2.32
C ASP A 106 0.91 -12.44 -3.59
N ALA A 107 -0.41 -12.22 -3.49
CA ALA A 107 -1.24 -11.79 -4.61
C ALA A 107 -0.86 -10.39 -5.15
N VAL A 108 -0.56 -9.45 -4.26
CA VAL A 108 -0.08 -8.10 -4.64
C VAL A 108 1.27 -8.20 -5.36
N ARG A 109 2.21 -8.99 -4.82
CA ARG A 109 3.54 -9.17 -5.40
C ARG A 109 3.52 -9.91 -6.73
N ALA A 110 2.62 -10.87 -6.90
CA ALA A 110 2.41 -11.56 -8.18
C ALA A 110 1.99 -10.59 -9.31
N LYS A 111 1.44 -9.41 -8.98
CA LYS A 111 1.06 -8.35 -9.94
C LYS A 111 2.05 -7.18 -9.97
N GLY A 112 3.26 -7.40 -9.48
CA GLY A 112 4.35 -6.43 -9.47
C GLY A 112 4.10 -5.25 -8.51
N GLY A 113 3.27 -5.45 -7.49
CA GLY A 113 3.13 -4.53 -6.37
C GLY A 113 3.96 -4.99 -5.16
N ASP A 114 3.83 -4.28 -4.05
CA ASP A 114 4.39 -4.65 -2.76
C ASP A 114 3.57 -4.01 -1.62
N VAL A 115 3.96 -4.24 -0.37
CA VAL A 115 3.26 -3.73 0.80
C VAL A 115 4.19 -3.03 1.80
N SER A 116 3.61 -2.10 2.55
CA SER A 116 4.07 -1.65 3.86
C SER A 116 3.17 -2.30 4.93
N VAL A 117 3.68 -2.46 6.15
CA VAL A 117 2.85 -2.83 7.31
C VAL A 117 2.83 -1.68 8.29
N SER A 118 1.64 -1.34 8.76
CA SER A 118 1.43 -0.32 9.78
C SER A 118 1.36 -0.96 11.16
N ILE A 119 2.19 -0.46 12.05
CA ILE A 119 2.14 -0.72 13.49
C ILE A 119 1.23 0.34 14.11
N GLY A 120 0.38 -0.04 15.06
CA GLY A 120 -0.38 0.93 15.86
C GLY A 120 -1.81 1.17 15.37
N GLY A 121 -2.14 2.43 15.06
CA GLY A 121 -3.49 2.90 14.71
C GLY A 121 -4.38 3.20 15.93
N TYR A 122 -5.61 3.67 15.71
CA TYR A 122 -6.53 3.98 16.81
C TYR A 122 -6.85 2.77 17.71
N GLY A 123 -6.60 2.89 19.02
CA GLY A 123 -6.93 1.85 20.01
C GLY A 123 -5.93 0.69 20.10
N GLY A 124 -6.34 -0.41 20.76
CA GLY A 124 -5.46 -1.56 21.01
C GLY A 124 -4.27 -1.28 21.94
N THR A 125 -3.42 -2.28 22.16
CA THR A 125 -2.14 -2.14 22.86
C THR A 125 -1.01 -2.31 21.87
N LYS A 126 -0.07 -1.37 21.82
CA LYS A 126 1.08 -1.44 20.91
C LYS A 126 2.28 -2.09 21.58
N LEU A 127 3.22 -2.57 20.78
CA LEU A 127 4.37 -3.30 21.33
C LEU A 127 5.29 -2.37 22.13
N GLY A 128 5.35 -1.07 21.83
CA GLY A 128 6.06 -0.09 22.65
C GLY A 128 5.51 0.04 24.07
N GLN A 129 4.19 -0.20 24.26
CA GLN A 129 3.58 -0.27 25.59
C GLN A 129 3.83 -1.62 26.29
N ALA A 130 3.95 -2.71 25.53
CA ALA A 130 3.99 -4.07 26.06
C ALA A 130 5.40 -4.64 26.25
N CYS A 131 6.36 -4.21 25.45
CA CYS A 131 7.76 -4.64 25.49
C CYS A 131 8.55 -3.81 26.51
N SER A 132 9.66 -4.37 27.00
CA SER A 132 10.46 -3.80 28.08
C SER A 132 11.23 -2.53 27.70
N ASP A 133 11.63 -2.42 26.43
CA ASP A 133 12.51 -1.39 25.91
C ASP A 133 12.47 -1.35 24.36
N SER A 134 13.11 -0.34 23.77
CA SER A 134 13.19 -0.16 22.31
C SER A 134 13.81 -1.35 21.57
N ALA A 135 14.74 -2.09 22.18
CA ALA A 135 15.40 -3.23 21.54
C ALA A 135 14.47 -4.45 21.49
N ALA A 136 13.73 -4.72 22.57
CA ALA A 136 12.69 -5.74 22.61
C ALA A 136 11.56 -5.41 21.62
N THR A 137 11.13 -4.14 21.58
CA THR A 137 10.14 -3.65 20.61
C THR A 137 10.63 -3.83 19.16
N ALA A 138 11.87 -3.44 18.86
CA ALA A 138 12.48 -3.65 17.55
C ALA A 138 12.57 -5.14 17.18
N ALA A 139 12.95 -6.01 18.12
CA ALA A 139 13.03 -7.44 17.89
C ALA A 139 11.65 -8.05 17.58
N ALA A 140 10.58 -7.55 18.20
CA ALA A 140 9.20 -7.94 17.89
C ALA A 140 8.81 -7.51 16.46
N TYR A 141 9.04 -6.26 16.09
CA TYR A 141 8.72 -5.77 14.73
C TYR A 141 9.61 -6.36 13.63
N GLN A 142 10.86 -6.72 13.94
CA GLN A 142 11.74 -7.42 13.00
C GLN A 142 11.16 -8.78 12.59
N GLN A 143 10.36 -9.43 13.45
CA GLN A 143 9.66 -10.67 13.08
C GLN A 143 8.65 -10.42 11.95
N VAL A 144 7.96 -9.27 11.97
CA VAL A 144 7.02 -8.86 10.92
C VAL A 144 7.76 -8.59 9.62
N ILE A 145 8.84 -7.81 9.68
CA ILE A 145 9.69 -7.50 8.51
C ILE A 145 10.23 -8.79 7.89
N THR A 146 10.72 -9.73 8.72
CA THR A 146 11.30 -10.99 8.26
C THR A 146 10.25 -11.92 7.66
N LYS A 147 9.10 -12.09 8.35
CA LYS A 147 8.00 -12.96 7.92
C LYS A 147 7.49 -12.58 6.54
N TYR A 148 7.29 -11.28 6.30
CA TYR A 148 6.73 -10.79 5.04
C TYR A 148 7.78 -10.20 4.09
N LYS A 149 9.08 -10.29 4.40
CA LYS A 149 10.17 -9.69 3.62
C LYS A 149 9.93 -8.20 3.30
N LEU A 150 9.49 -7.43 4.29
CA LEU A 150 9.06 -6.04 4.07
C LEU A 150 10.21 -5.14 3.61
N LYS A 151 9.84 -4.15 2.79
CA LYS A 151 10.69 -3.04 2.35
C LYS A 151 10.18 -1.67 2.83
N ALA A 152 9.03 -1.65 3.48
CA ALA A 152 8.48 -0.48 4.15
C ALA A 152 7.74 -0.86 5.44
N ILE A 153 7.75 0.04 6.41
CA ILE A 153 7.00 -0.06 7.66
C ILE A 153 6.53 1.34 8.08
N ASP A 154 5.35 1.41 8.68
CA ASP A 154 4.81 2.64 9.28
C ASP A 154 4.59 2.45 10.78
N PHE A 155 4.89 3.48 11.55
CA PHE A 155 4.60 3.59 12.97
C PHE A 155 3.48 4.60 13.15
N ASP A 156 2.26 4.12 13.28
CA ASP A 156 1.06 4.94 13.40
C ASP A 156 0.71 5.15 14.87
N LEU A 157 1.25 6.25 15.42
CA LEU A 157 1.26 6.54 16.85
C LEU A 157 0.08 7.43 17.23
N GLU A 158 -0.95 6.78 17.78
CA GLU A 158 -2.22 7.41 18.17
C GLU A 158 -2.56 7.17 19.65
N GLU A 159 -3.70 7.68 20.10
CA GLU A 159 -4.20 7.34 21.43
C GLU A 159 -4.47 5.82 21.57
N PRO A 160 -4.21 5.24 22.76
CA PRO A 160 -3.68 5.87 23.97
C PRO A 160 -2.13 5.88 24.07
N GLU A 161 -1.42 5.29 23.12
CA GLU A 161 0.03 5.02 23.27
C GLU A 161 0.91 6.26 23.21
N TYR A 162 0.58 7.21 22.34
CA TYR A 162 1.35 8.43 22.14
C TYR A 162 1.30 9.37 23.37
N GLU A 163 0.42 9.07 24.33
CA GLU A 163 0.31 9.75 25.62
C GLU A 163 1.23 9.16 26.69
N ASN A 164 1.85 8.01 26.40
CA ASN A 164 2.78 7.34 27.29
C ASN A 164 4.23 7.56 26.82
N THR A 165 4.97 8.36 27.57
CA THR A 165 6.36 8.71 27.24
C THR A 165 7.27 7.50 27.06
N ALA A 166 7.13 6.45 27.88
CA ALA A 166 7.94 5.24 27.74
C ALA A 166 7.59 4.50 26.45
N ALA A 167 6.30 4.38 26.13
CA ALA A 167 5.87 3.76 24.89
C ALA A 167 6.39 4.50 23.66
N VAL A 168 6.27 5.84 23.62
CA VAL A 168 6.84 6.66 22.54
C VAL A 168 8.35 6.47 22.41
N SER A 169 9.08 6.46 23.52
CA SER A 169 10.53 6.21 23.51
C SER A 169 10.88 4.83 22.95
N HIS A 170 10.08 3.81 23.29
CA HIS A 170 10.23 2.45 22.78
C HIS A 170 9.93 2.36 21.28
N GLU A 171 8.82 2.95 20.81
CA GLU A 171 8.43 2.94 19.39
C GLU A 171 9.45 3.68 18.51
N ILE A 172 9.84 4.90 18.91
CA ILE A 172 10.81 5.71 18.18
C ILE A 172 12.19 5.04 18.16
N GLY A 173 12.62 4.48 19.30
CA GLY A 173 13.88 3.74 19.36
C GLY A 173 13.85 2.46 18.53
N ALA A 174 12.70 1.78 18.49
CA ALA A 174 12.53 0.60 17.66
C ALA A 174 12.58 0.94 16.18
N ALA A 175 11.87 1.99 15.74
CA ALA A 175 11.90 2.49 14.37
C ALA A 175 13.35 2.81 13.92
N LYS A 176 14.13 3.48 14.77
CA LYS A 176 15.55 3.74 14.55
C LYS A 176 16.37 2.46 14.37
N ILE A 177 16.23 1.50 15.29
CA ILE A 177 16.96 0.23 15.23
C ILE A 177 16.61 -0.55 13.94
N LEU A 178 15.33 -0.61 13.57
CA LEU A 178 14.90 -1.28 12.35
C LEU A 178 15.43 -0.61 11.09
N GLN A 179 15.42 0.72 11.02
CA GLN A 179 15.99 1.47 9.90
C GLN A 179 17.50 1.19 9.75
N GLN A 180 18.23 1.08 10.85
CA GLN A 180 19.65 0.74 10.86
C GLN A 180 19.92 -0.71 10.45
N ASN A 181 19.12 -1.65 10.93
CA ASN A 181 19.30 -3.08 10.70
C ASN A 181 18.83 -3.55 9.32
N ASN A 182 17.98 -2.78 8.64
CA ASN A 182 17.40 -3.13 7.35
C ASN A 182 17.71 -2.02 6.32
N PRO A 183 18.91 -2.00 5.71
CA PRO A 183 19.27 -0.99 4.72
C PRO A 183 18.26 -0.94 3.56
N GLY A 184 17.74 0.25 3.29
CA GLY A 184 16.73 0.47 2.25
C GLY A 184 15.27 0.27 2.72
N LEU A 185 15.04 -0.02 4.00
CA LEU A 185 13.69 0.00 4.58
C LEU A 185 13.15 1.44 4.58
N TYR A 186 12.02 1.67 3.91
CA TYR A 186 11.28 2.91 4.02
C TYR A 186 10.53 2.93 5.37
N VAL A 187 10.85 3.88 6.24
CA VAL A 187 10.23 4.03 7.56
C VAL A 187 9.45 5.33 7.61
N SER A 188 8.15 5.25 7.91
CA SER A 188 7.32 6.42 8.24
C SER A 188 6.86 6.38 9.69
N VAL A 189 6.60 7.56 10.26
CA VAL A 189 5.97 7.74 11.56
C VAL A 189 4.77 8.66 11.37
N THR A 190 3.57 8.16 11.65
CA THR A 190 2.29 8.87 11.52
C THR A 190 1.78 9.29 12.91
N THR A 191 1.20 10.48 13.02
CA THR A 191 0.61 11.00 14.27
C THR A 191 -0.65 11.81 13.98
N ALA A 192 -1.50 12.00 14.99
CA ALA A 192 -2.69 12.84 14.88
C ALA A 192 -2.37 14.29 14.43
N GLY A 193 -3.17 14.83 13.53
CA GLY A 193 -3.09 16.21 13.06
C GLY A 193 -4.00 17.16 13.83
N THR A 194 -3.62 18.44 13.89
CA THR A 194 -4.48 19.52 14.39
C THR A 194 -4.34 20.75 13.48
N ALA A 195 -5.12 21.80 13.72
CA ALA A 195 -4.93 23.08 13.01
C ALA A 195 -3.50 23.65 13.19
N ASP A 196 -2.81 23.32 14.29
CA ASP A 196 -1.41 23.69 14.55
C ASP A 196 -0.40 22.77 13.84
N GLY A 197 -0.85 21.88 12.97
CA GLY A 197 -0.08 20.81 12.35
C GLY A 197 -0.17 19.52 13.15
N THR A 198 0.27 19.52 14.40
CA THR A 198 0.05 18.40 15.34
C THR A 198 -0.12 18.89 16.78
N GLY A 199 -0.72 18.06 17.61
CA GLY A 199 -0.96 18.33 19.04
C GLY A 199 0.29 18.25 19.90
N TRP A 200 0.09 18.37 21.23
CA TRP A 200 1.19 18.28 22.19
C TRP A 200 1.95 16.95 22.11
N PHE A 201 1.22 15.82 22.03
CA PHE A 201 1.80 14.49 21.94
C PHE A 201 2.64 14.29 20.67
N GLY A 202 2.15 14.75 19.51
CA GLY A 202 2.94 14.73 18.27
C GLY A 202 4.22 15.55 18.36
N LYS A 203 4.19 16.72 19.02
CA LYS A 203 5.40 17.51 19.30
C LYS A 203 6.37 16.77 20.22
N GLN A 204 5.88 16.06 21.24
CA GLN A 204 6.75 15.23 22.10
C GLN A 204 7.37 14.06 21.33
N MET A 205 6.62 13.41 20.44
CA MET A 205 7.13 12.36 19.56
C MET A 205 8.29 12.86 18.69
N LEU A 206 8.16 14.05 18.09
CA LEU A 206 9.24 14.65 17.29
C LEU A 206 10.48 15.01 18.14
N LEU A 207 10.27 15.52 19.36
CA LEU A 207 11.36 15.81 20.29
C LEU A 207 12.08 14.53 20.74
N GLU A 208 11.35 13.44 20.95
CA GLU A 208 11.92 12.13 21.25
C GLU A 208 12.75 11.61 20.06
N ALA A 209 12.22 11.69 18.84
CA ALA A 209 12.98 11.33 17.63
C ALA A 209 14.28 12.14 17.51
N LYS A 210 14.22 13.45 17.74
CA LYS A 210 15.42 14.31 17.78
C LYS A 210 16.39 13.89 18.88
N ALA A 211 15.92 13.66 20.10
CA ALA A 211 16.75 13.29 21.25
C ALA A 211 17.48 11.96 21.00
N GLN A 212 16.81 11.02 20.33
CA GLN A 212 17.40 9.75 19.94
C GLN A 212 18.28 9.84 18.67
N GLY A 213 18.33 10.99 17.98
CA GLY A 213 19.05 11.14 16.71
C GLY A 213 18.46 10.29 15.59
N PHE A 214 17.14 10.14 15.58
CA PHE A 214 16.39 9.42 14.57
C PHE A 214 15.81 10.37 13.53
N THR A 215 15.92 10.00 12.25
CA THR A 215 15.27 10.69 11.13
C THR A 215 14.69 9.62 10.20
N PRO A 216 13.37 9.36 10.28
CA PRO A 216 12.71 8.45 9.35
C PRO A 216 12.73 9.01 7.92
N ASN A 217 12.30 8.21 6.95
CA ASN A 217 12.01 8.74 5.62
C ASN A 217 10.94 9.83 5.72
N ASN A 218 9.94 9.61 6.56
CA ASN A 218 8.79 10.50 6.66
C ASN A 218 8.23 10.63 8.10
N PHE A 219 7.80 11.84 8.44
CA PHE A 219 6.82 12.12 9.48
C PHE A 219 5.50 12.57 8.83
N SER A 220 4.39 11.90 9.15
CA SER A 220 3.07 12.23 8.63
C SER A 220 2.13 12.73 9.72
N ILE A 221 1.26 13.68 9.37
CA ILE A 221 0.10 14.03 10.19
C ILE A 221 -1.20 13.48 9.58
N MET A 222 -2.17 13.23 10.44
CA MET A 222 -3.55 12.89 10.08
C MET A 222 -4.48 14.10 10.23
N PRO A 223 -4.63 14.97 9.21
CA PRO A 223 -5.46 16.17 9.31
C PRO A 223 -6.95 15.86 9.05
N PHE A 224 -7.51 15.05 9.93
CA PHE A 224 -8.93 14.74 10.08
C PHE A 224 -9.21 14.50 11.58
N ASP A 225 -10.48 14.50 11.98
CA ASP A 225 -10.94 14.34 13.37
C ASP A 225 -10.44 15.41 14.36
N GLY A 226 -10.07 16.57 13.83
CA GLY A 226 -9.52 17.71 14.58
C GLY A 226 -10.27 19.03 14.38
N GLY A 227 -11.46 19.01 13.77
CA GLY A 227 -12.23 20.20 13.40
C GLY A 227 -11.84 20.82 12.06
N PHE A 228 -11.35 20.00 11.13
CA PHE A 228 -10.98 20.36 9.77
C PHE A 228 -12.22 20.64 8.90
N ASN A 229 -12.08 21.57 7.97
CA ASN A 229 -13.10 22.00 7.01
C ASN A 229 -12.49 22.04 5.60
N GLY A 230 -12.52 20.90 4.91
CA GLY A 230 -12.00 20.73 3.56
C GLY A 230 -10.49 20.89 3.43
N ALA A 231 -10.00 20.94 2.19
CA ALA A 231 -8.56 20.95 1.90
C ALA A 231 -7.82 22.20 2.42
N ALA A 232 -8.50 23.34 2.58
CA ALA A 232 -7.86 24.57 3.06
C ALA A 232 -7.33 24.41 4.49
N SER A 233 -8.10 23.79 5.39
CA SER A 233 -7.60 23.49 6.75
C SER A 233 -6.53 22.40 6.77
N GLN A 234 -6.61 21.41 5.86
CA GLN A 234 -5.61 20.34 5.79
C GLN A 234 -4.25 20.88 5.34
N THR A 235 -4.23 21.68 4.26
CA THR A 235 -3.01 22.32 3.76
C THR A 235 -2.46 23.39 4.71
N GLY A 236 -3.34 24.08 5.46
CA GLY A 236 -2.94 24.94 6.57
C GLY A 236 -2.22 24.17 7.68
N ALA A 237 -2.75 23.03 8.09
CA ALA A 237 -2.09 22.16 9.08
C ALA A 237 -0.74 21.63 8.59
N LEU A 238 -0.63 21.20 7.32
CA LEU A 238 0.66 20.80 6.73
C LEU A 238 1.67 21.95 6.77
N THR A 239 1.26 23.17 6.38
CA THR A 239 2.15 24.35 6.46
C THR A 239 2.66 24.60 7.89
N ASN A 240 1.80 24.41 8.89
CA ASN A 240 2.18 24.55 10.30
C ASN A 240 3.08 23.40 10.77
N PHE A 241 2.81 22.17 10.33
CA PHE A 241 3.62 21.00 10.65
C PHE A 241 5.02 21.11 10.06
N ASN A 242 5.16 21.62 8.83
CA ASN A 242 6.43 21.99 8.24
C ASN A 242 7.25 22.92 9.14
N SER A 243 6.61 23.94 9.71
CA SER A 243 7.26 24.89 10.63
C SER A 243 7.69 24.23 11.94
N ILE A 244 6.93 23.25 12.43
CA ILE A 244 7.32 22.42 13.59
C ILE A 244 8.54 21.57 13.25
N LEU A 245 8.59 20.93 12.09
CA LEU A 245 9.76 20.14 11.66
C LEU A 245 11.01 21.02 11.52
N GLN A 246 10.89 22.20 10.90
CA GLN A 246 11.98 23.17 10.80
C GLN A 246 12.53 23.58 12.17
N SER A 247 11.66 23.98 13.10
CA SER A 247 12.07 24.40 14.45
C SER A 247 12.62 23.25 15.29
N THR A 248 12.10 22.04 15.12
CA THR A 248 12.56 20.86 15.84
C THR A 248 13.93 20.42 15.34
N PHE A 249 14.11 20.22 14.04
CA PHE A 249 15.34 19.61 13.50
C PHE A 249 16.37 20.61 12.94
N GLY A 250 16.04 21.90 12.86
CA GLY A 250 16.91 22.92 12.26
C GLY A 250 16.99 22.81 10.74
N TRP A 251 15.98 22.19 10.11
CA TRP A 251 15.91 21.97 8.67
C TRP A 251 15.49 23.21 7.90
N SER A 252 15.86 23.27 6.62
CA SER A 252 15.22 24.20 5.68
C SER A 252 13.77 23.80 5.44
N ALA A 253 12.91 24.72 5.01
CA ALA A 253 11.53 24.41 4.64
C ALA A 253 11.42 23.28 3.59
N ALA A 254 12.29 23.31 2.57
CA ALA A 254 12.31 22.26 1.53
C ALA A 254 12.72 20.90 2.10
N THR A 255 13.71 20.86 2.99
CA THR A 255 14.11 19.63 3.69
C THR A 255 12.99 19.12 4.59
N ALA A 256 12.31 20.01 5.31
CA ALA A 256 11.16 19.64 6.14
C ALA A 256 10.04 19.02 5.30
N TYR A 257 9.65 19.63 4.16
CA TYR A 257 8.64 19.05 3.27
C TYR A 257 9.08 17.69 2.73
N ALA A 258 10.36 17.54 2.35
CA ALA A 258 10.93 16.26 1.91
C ALA A 258 10.99 15.18 3.01
N HIS A 259 10.63 15.50 4.25
CA HIS A 259 10.41 14.55 5.35
C HIS A 259 8.97 14.60 5.88
N GLU A 260 8.08 15.33 5.22
CA GLU A 260 6.70 15.58 5.65
C GLU A 260 5.72 14.76 4.83
N GLY A 261 4.64 14.32 5.47
CA GLY A 261 3.62 13.51 4.85
C GLY A 261 2.19 13.87 5.26
N PHE A 262 1.27 13.59 4.35
CA PHE A 262 -0.16 13.66 4.55
C PHE A 262 -0.74 12.24 4.66
N SER A 263 -1.51 11.98 5.73
CA SER A 263 -2.38 10.81 5.85
C SER A 263 -3.83 11.28 6.01
N GLY A 264 -4.60 11.31 4.93
CA GLY A 264 -5.99 11.80 4.96
C GLY A 264 -7.00 10.76 5.41
N MET A 265 -8.27 11.15 5.49
CA MET A 265 -9.41 10.23 5.58
C MET A 265 -10.37 10.54 4.43
N ASN A 266 -10.75 9.54 3.62
CA ASN A 266 -11.59 9.77 2.45
C ASN A 266 -13.08 9.92 2.80
N GLY A 267 -13.79 10.91 2.26
CA GLY A 267 -15.19 11.14 2.59
C GLY A 267 -15.40 11.61 4.02
N ARG A 268 -16.39 11.07 4.74
CA ARG A 268 -16.76 11.53 6.09
C ARG A 268 -15.79 11.03 7.17
N SER A 269 -15.28 11.91 8.03
CA SER A 269 -14.49 11.55 9.21
C SER A 269 -15.36 11.20 10.41
N ASP A 270 -14.81 10.59 11.46
CA ASP A 270 -15.57 10.17 12.66
C ASP A 270 -16.30 11.35 13.34
N THR A 271 -15.67 12.51 13.34
CA THR A 271 -16.21 13.79 13.84
C THR A 271 -17.18 14.49 12.89
N GLY A 272 -17.38 13.98 11.68
CA GLY A 272 -18.36 14.48 10.72
C GLY A 272 -17.86 15.55 9.76
N GLU A 273 -16.55 15.66 9.59
CA GLU A 273 -15.92 16.45 8.53
C GLU A 273 -16.06 15.68 7.20
N TYR A 274 -16.03 16.38 6.07
CA TYR A 274 -16.14 15.75 4.75
C TYR A 274 -14.95 16.13 3.88
N PHE A 275 -14.30 15.12 3.31
CA PHE A 275 -13.18 15.28 2.39
C PHE A 275 -13.51 14.65 1.04
N SER A 276 -13.87 15.50 0.09
CA SER A 276 -14.24 15.11 -1.26
C SER A 276 -13.02 14.81 -2.14
N GLN A 277 -13.27 14.32 -3.34
CA GLN A 277 -12.25 14.14 -4.38
C GLN A 277 -11.58 15.48 -4.73
N THR A 278 -12.33 16.59 -4.74
CA THR A 278 -11.77 17.92 -4.97
C THR A 278 -10.81 18.34 -3.86
N ASP A 279 -11.12 17.97 -2.62
CA ASP A 279 -10.22 18.22 -1.49
C ASP A 279 -8.93 17.41 -1.64
N PHE A 280 -9.03 16.12 -1.97
CA PHE A 280 -7.87 15.26 -2.23
C PHE A 280 -7.03 15.76 -3.40
N GLN A 281 -7.63 16.29 -4.47
CA GLN A 281 -6.88 16.90 -5.57
C GLN A 281 -6.12 18.14 -5.09
N THR A 282 -6.75 18.98 -4.27
CA THR A 282 -6.11 20.20 -3.72
C THR A 282 -4.92 19.84 -2.83
N VAL A 283 -5.07 18.83 -1.95
CA VAL A 283 -3.97 18.37 -1.09
C VAL A 283 -2.87 17.68 -1.91
N LEU A 284 -3.23 16.92 -2.96
CA LEU A 284 -2.25 16.33 -3.87
C LEU A 284 -1.41 17.40 -4.57
N ASP A 285 -2.05 18.46 -5.07
CA ASP A 285 -1.37 19.57 -5.74
C ASP A 285 -0.45 20.30 -4.77
N TYR A 286 -0.91 20.53 -3.53
CA TYR A 286 -0.08 21.08 -2.45
C TYR A 286 1.15 20.19 -2.17
N ALA A 287 0.93 18.89 -1.94
CA ALA A 287 1.99 17.95 -1.61
C ALA A 287 3.03 17.85 -2.73
N THR A 288 2.58 17.77 -3.98
CA THR A 288 3.46 17.70 -5.16
C THR A 288 4.20 19.03 -5.36
N GLY A 289 3.51 20.16 -5.22
CA GLY A 289 4.09 21.50 -5.38
C GLY A 289 5.15 21.85 -4.33
N HIS A 290 5.04 21.31 -3.12
CA HIS A 290 6.01 21.47 -2.04
C HIS A 290 7.11 20.39 -2.01
N GLY A 291 7.03 19.37 -2.88
CA GLY A 291 7.99 18.27 -2.87
C GLY A 291 7.88 17.39 -1.64
N MET A 292 6.67 17.20 -1.11
CA MET A 292 6.43 16.36 0.06
C MET A 292 6.75 14.89 -0.22
N ASP A 293 7.19 14.18 0.83
CA ASP A 293 7.62 12.78 0.69
C ASP A 293 6.44 11.82 0.59
N ARG A 294 5.37 12.03 1.38
CA ARG A 294 4.27 11.05 1.53
C ARG A 294 2.87 11.64 1.33
N PHE A 295 2.02 10.85 0.67
CA PHE A 295 0.58 11.08 0.49
C PHE A 295 -0.15 9.74 0.59
N THR A 296 -0.89 9.56 1.67
CA THR A 296 -1.67 8.34 1.94
C THR A 296 -3.05 8.71 2.49
N PHE A 297 -3.92 7.73 2.68
CA PHE A 297 -5.20 7.94 3.34
C PHE A 297 -5.79 6.68 3.96
N TRP A 298 -6.65 6.91 4.94
CA TRP A 298 -7.59 5.98 5.54
C TRP A 298 -8.96 6.06 4.83
N SER A 299 -9.44 5.04 4.13
CA SER A 299 -8.74 3.81 3.75
C SER A 299 -9.33 3.25 2.44
N LEU A 300 -8.63 2.28 1.85
CA LEU A 300 -9.11 1.55 0.68
C LEU A 300 -10.41 0.78 0.97
N ASN A 301 -10.60 0.28 2.19
CA ASN A 301 -11.86 -0.37 2.57
C ASN A 301 -13.07 0.54 2.32
N ARG A 302 -12.88 1.85 2.54
CA ARG A 302 -13.89 2.89 2.43
C ARG A 302 -14.00 3.52 1.05
N ASP A 303 -13.11 3.21 0.11
CA ASP A 303 -13.04 3.87 -1.20
C ASP A 303 -14.10 3.36 -2.19
N ARG A 304 -15.35 3.44 -1.76
CA ARG A 304 -16.57 3.12 -2.51
C ARG A 304 -17.74 3.87 -1.90
N GLN A 305 -18.74 4.14 -2.72
CA GLN A 305 -19.91 4.91 -2.31
C GLN A 305 -20.79 4.12 -1.32
N CYS A 306 -21.32 4.79 -0.30
CA CYS A 306 -22.38 4.24 0.54
C CYS A 306 -23.74 4.23 -0.17
N SER A 307 -24.73 3.52 0.39
CA SER A 307 -26.13 3.59 -0.06
C SER A 307 -27.05 3.94 1.12
N PRO A 308 -27.61 5.17 1.18
CA PRO A 308 -27.39 6.29 0.26
C PRO A 308 -25.97 6.87 0.36
N PRO A 309 -25.51 7.66 -0.64
CA PRO A 309 -24.15 8.19 -0.70
C PRO A 309 -23.79 9.08 0.48
N ASP A 310 -24.69 9.97 0.89
CA ASP A 310 -24.54 10.80 2.08
C ASP A 310 -25.59 10.36 3.11
N ASN A 311 -25.18 9.42 3.96
CA ASN A 311 -26.02 8.85 5.01
C ASN A 311 -25.79 9.52 6.38
N GLY A 312 -24.99 10.59 6.43
CA GLY A 312 -24.67 11.34 7.65
C GLY A 312 -23.84 10.59 8.70
N THR A 313 -23.35 9.38 8.41
CA THR A 313 -22.67 8.50 9.37
C THR A 313 -21.34 8.01 8.80
N THR A 314 -20.30 7.92 9.63
CA THR A 314 -19.02 7.31 9.19
C THR A 314 -19.16 5.80 9.10
N SER A 315 -18.55 5.23 8.05
CA SER A 315 -18.51 3.78 7.82
C SER A 315 -17.08 3.32 7.62
N GLY A 316 -16.73 2.14 8.13
CA GLY A 316 -15.47 1.47 7.82
C GLY A 316 -15.41 0.87 6.42
N THR A 317 -16.55 0.73 5.72
CA THR A 317 -16.67 0.00 4.45
C THR A 317 -17.04 0.87 3.25
N CYS A 318 -17.38 2.14 3.47
CA CYS A 318 -17.70 3.11 2.44
C CYS A 318 -17.45 4.54 2.93
N SER A 319 -17.33 5.51 2.02
CA SER A 319 -16.82 6.86 2.32
C SER A 319 -17.88 7.86 2.79
N SER A 320 -19.16 7.53 2.64
CA SER A 320 -20.28 8.44 2.90
C SER A 320 -20.20 9.74 2.08
N VAL A 321 -19.63 9.68 0.86
CA VAL A 321 -19.73 10.71 -0.18
C VAL A 321 -20.05 10.10 -1.54
N PRO A 322 -20.65 10.86 -2.48
CA PRO A 322 -20.79 10.43 -3.86
C PRO A 322 -19.42 10.13 -4.50
N GLN A 323 -19.26 8.93 -5.05
CA GLN A 323 -18.01 8.53 -5.71
C GLN A 323 -18.20 7.32 -6.62
N THR A 324 -17.27 7.11 -7.54
CA THR A 324 -17.04 5.80 -8.15
C THR A 324 -16.10 4.99 -7.25
N SER A 325 -16.16 3.66 -7.33
CA SER A 325 -15.19 2.80 -6.65
C SER A 325 -13.76 3.20 -7.01
N TRP A 326 -12.92 3.27 -5.99
CA TRP A 326 -11.47 3.50 -6.09
C TRP A 326 -11.07 4.89 -6.60
N ASP A 327 -11.95 5.90 -6.51
CA ASP A 327 -11.62 7.26 -6.93
C ASP A 327 -10.52 7.89 -6.07
N PHE A 328 -10.50 7.61 -4.77
CA PHE A 328 -9.49 8.19 -3.88
C PHE A 328 -8.11 7.54 -4.08
N ALA A 329 -8.04 6.24 -4.33
CA ALA A 329 -6.81 5.50 -4.65
C ALA A 329 -6.06 6.06 -5.86
N LYS A 330 -6.76 6.68 -6.82
CA LYS A 330 -6.15 7.31 -8.00
C LYS A 330 -5.26 8.50 -7.64
N TYR A 331 -5.52 9.21 -6.53
CA TYR A 331 -4.63 10.29 -6.07
C TYR A 331 -3.29 9.77 -5.59
N SER A 332 -3.27 8.63 -4.89
CA SER A 332 -2.04 7.95 -4.51
C SER A 332 -1.22 7.52 -5.73
N VAL A 333 -1.88 6.97 -6.76
CA VAL A 333 -1.21 6.60 -8.02
C VAL A 333 -0.58 7.82 -8.70
N LYS A 334 -1.29 8.95 -8.77
CA LYS A 334 -0.75 10.22 -9.28
C LYS A 334 0.46 10.69 -8.46
N PHE A 335 0.38 10.65 -7.12
CA PHE A 335 1.48 11.03 -6.24
C PHE A 335 2.72 10.15 -6.39
N ALA A 336 2.52 8.86 -6.67
CA ALA A 336 3.60 7.92 -6.98
C ALA A 336 4.29 8.21 -8.34
N GLY A 337 3.78 9.18 -9.12
CA GLY A 337 4.30 9.54 -10.43
C GLY A 337 3.76 8.69 -11.58
N ALA A 338 2.70 7.92 -11.34
CA ALA A 338 2.03 7.11 -12.35
C ALA A 338 0.72 7.77 -12.80
N THR A 339 0.27 7.43 -14.00
CA THR A 339 -1.04 7.86 -14.50
C THR A 339 -2.03 6.73 -14.25
N PRO A 340 -3.09 6.95 -13.44
CA PRO A 340 -4.16 5.97 -13.31
C PRO A 340 -4.76 5.65 -14.69
N PRO A 341 -5.22 4.41 -14.92
CA PRO A 341 -6.04 4.11 -16.08
C PRO A 341 -7.17 5.14 -16.15
N THR A 342 -7.29 5.82 -17.29
CA THR A 342 -8.41 6.72 -17.49
C THR A 342 -9.66 5.85 -17.49
N ALA A 343 -10.61 6.15 -16.60
CA ALA A 343 -11.94 5.58 -16.76
C ALA A 343 -12.38 5.86 -18.21
N PRO A 344 -12.99 4.88 -18.92
CA PRO A 344 -13.60 5.17 -20.21
C PRO A 344 -14.52 6.38 -20.04
N PRO A 345 -14.67 7.23 -21.08
CA PRO A 345 -15.49 8.43 -20.99
C PRO A 345 -16.86 8.09 -20.37
N THR A 346 -17.28 8.92 -19.41
CA THR A 346 -18.59 8.86 -18.74
C THR A 346 -19.77 9.14 -19.68
N SER A 347 -19.52 9.28 -20.99
CA SER A 347 -20.51 9.17 -22.05
C SER A 347 -20.43 7.75 -22.63
N PRO A 348 -21.43 6.88 -22.39
CA PRO A 348 -21.48 5.59 -23.05
C PRO A 348 -21.41 5.80 -24.58
N PRO A 349 -20.67 4.99 -25.35
CA PRO A 349 -21.14 4.65 -26.68
C PRO A 349 -22.52 4.03 -26.47
N THR A 350 -23.56 4.66 -27.00
CA THR A 350 -24.98 4.28 -26.84
C THR A 350 -25.35 2.99 -27.58
N SER A 351 -24.39 2.13 -27.91
CA SER A 351 -24.66 0.95 -28.71
C SER A 351 -23.67 -0.16 -28.37
N PRO A 352 -24.15 -1.34 -27.92
CA PRO A 352 -23.41 -2.58 -28.11
C PRO A 352 -22.96 -2.69 -29.58
N PRO A 353 -21.89 -3.44 -29.90
CA PRO A 353 -21.60 -3.78 -31.29
C PRO A 353 -22.89 -4.31 -31.93
N THR A 354 -23.32 -3.76 -33.07
CA THR A 354 -24.54 -4.21 -33.77
C THR A 354 -24.24 -5.23 -34.86
N THR A 355 -22.97 -5.58 -35.04
CA THR A 355 -22.53 -6.48 -36.11
C THR A 355 -22.46 -7.90 -35.55
N PRO A 356 -23.31 -8.84 -36.01
CA PRO A 356 -23.17 -10.24 -35.70
C PRO A 356 -21.79 -10.76 -36.17
N PRO A 357 -21.20 -11.77 -35.52
CA PRO A 357 -19.98 -12.39 -36.02
C PRO A 357 -20.23 -12.90 -37.45
N GLY A 358 -19.36 -12.55 -38.39
CA GLY A 358 -19.44 -13.08 -39.74
C GLY A 358 -19.26 -14.60 -39.72
N GLY A 359 -20.32 -15.36 -40.01
CA GLY A 359 -20.27 -16.79 -40.31
C GLY A 359 -20.72 -17.78 -39.23
N GLY A 360 -21.33 -17.33 -38.11
CA GLY A 360 -21.84 -18.20 -37.04
C GLY A 360 -23.38 -18.26 -36.94
N THR A 361 -23.91 -19.17 -36.10
CA THR A 361 -25.34 -19.29 -35.76
C THR A 361 -25.81 -18.28 -34.70
N CYS A 362 -24.88 -17.62 -34.01
CA CYS A 362 -25.17 -16.55 -33.08
C CYS A 362 -25.76 -15.30 -33.75
N THR A 363 -26.92 -14.85 -33.24
CA THR A 363 -27.55 -13.58 -33.61
C THR A 363 -27.11 -12.41 -32.74
N ALA A 364 -26.66 -12.69 -31.51
CA ALA A 364 -26.07 -11.70 -30.61
C ALA A 364 -24.69 -11.26 -31.10
N ALA A 365 -24.35 -9.99 -30.89
CA ALA A 365 -23.07 -9.45 -31.33
C ALA A 365 -21.90 -10.00 -30.53
N ALA A 366 -20.72 -10.08 -31.14
CA ALA A 366 -19.53 -10.63 -30.48
C ALA A 366 -19.17 -9.85 -29.20
N TRP A 367 -18.81 -10.58 -28.14
CA TRP A 367 -18.26 -9.97 -26.93
C TRP A 367 -16.98 -9.21 -27.24
N SER A 368 -16.79 -8.07 -26.58
CA SER A 368 -15.60 -7.24 -26.68
C SER A 368 -15.16 -6.85 -25.28
N GLY A 369 -13.90 -7.12 -24.94
CA GLY A 369 -13.32 -6.72 -23.65
C GLY A 369 -13.30 -5.21 -23.42
N SER A 370 -13.40 -4.40 -24.49
CA SER A 370 -13.49 -2.94 -24.37
C SER A 370 -14.92 -2.41 -24.21
N ALA A 371 -15.94 -3.24 -24.43
CA ALA A 371 -17.34 -2.82 -24.34
C ALA A 371 -17.88 -2.92 -22.90
N VAL A 372 -18.82 -2.02 -22.58
CA VAL A 372 -19.56 -2.02 -21.32
C VAL A 372 -20.89 -2.73 -21.57
N TYR A 373 -21.27 -3.60 -20.63
CA TYR A 373 -22.51 -4.34 -20.65
C TYR A 373 -23.32 -4.06 -19.40
N THR A 374 -24.61 -3.80 -19.53
CA THR A 374 -25.54 -3.67 -18.41
C THR A 374 -26.46 -4.88 -18.32
N ALA A 375 -27.15 -5.04 -17.19
CA ALA A 375 -28.06 -6.15 -16.96
C ALA A 375 -29.03 -6.35 -18.15
N GLY A 376 -29.05 -7.55 -18.70
CA GLY A 376 -29.88 -7.94 -19.85
C GLY A 376 -29.24 -7.74 -21.22
N ASN A 377 -28.04 -7.15 -21.34
CA ASN A 377 -27.33 -7.13 -22.62
C ASN A 377 -26.86 -8.54 -23.00
N GLU A 378 -27.01 -8.88 -24.27
CA GLU A 378 -26.62 -10.17 -24.83
C GLU A 378 -25.41 -10.05 -25.76
N VAL A 379 -24.49 -11.01 -25.69
CA VAL A 379 -23.32 -11.13 -26.56
C VAL A 379 -23.11 -12.57 -26.98
N SER A 380 -22.41 -12.77 -28.09
CA SER A 380 -21.86 -14.06 -28.47
C SER A 380 -20.39 -14.17 -28.06
N HIS A 381 -20.03 -15.27 -27.41
CA HIS A 381 -18.64 -15.59 -27.06
C HIS A 381 -18.46 -17.11 -26.99
N ALA A 382 -17.39 -17.61 -27.60
CA ALA A 382 -17.04 -19.03 -27.60
C ALA A 382 -18.17 -19.99 -28.03
N GLY A 383 -19.03 -19.58 -28.98
CA GLY A 383 -20.15 -20.40 -29.48
C GLY A 383 -21.35 -20.46 -28.54
N HIS A 384 -21.53 -19.44 -27.70
CA HIS A 384 -22.63 -19.33 -26.75
C HIS A 384 -23.18 -17.91 -26.75
N THR A 385 -24.47 -17.77 -26.48
CA THR A 385 -25.09 -16.48 -26.13
C THR A 385 -24.96 -16.28 -24.63
N TRP A 386 -24.51 -15.10 -24.23
CA TRP A 386 -24.31 -14.72 -22.83
C TRP A 386 -25.12 -13.49 -22.51
N LYS A 387 -25.77 -13.49 -21.35
CA LYS A 387 -26.55 -12.36 -20.83
C LYS A 387 -25.87 -11.76 -19.61
N ALA A 388 -25.61 -10.47 -19.62
CA ALA A 388 -25.04 -9.77 -18.47
C ALA A 388 -26.04 -9.73 -17.30
N LYS A 389 -25.61 -10.08 -16.10
CA LYS A 389 -26.42 -10.07 -14.87
C LYS A 389 -26.43 -8.68 -14.20
N TRP A 390 -25.38 -7.91 -14.37
CA TRP A 390 -25.20 -6.54 -13.86
C TRP A 390 -24.23 -5.78 -14.76
N TRP A 391 -23.89 -4.55 -14.37
CA TRP A 391 -22.88 -3.75 -15.08
C TRP A 391 -21.53 -4.47 -15.09
N THR A 392 -20.93 -4.66 -16.25
CA THR A 392 -19.60 -5.30 -16.38
C THR A 392 -18.83 -4.77 -17.60
N GLN A 393 -17.50 -4.82 -17.52
CA GLN A 393 -16.58 -4.50 -18.60
C GLN A 393 -15.31 -5.34 -18.44
N ASN A 394 -14.78 -5.87 -19.54
CA ASN A 394 -13.56 -6.69 -19.57
C ASN A 394 -13.59 -7.97 -18.70
N GLU A 395 -14.75 -8.36 -18.17
CA GLU A 395 -14.97 -9.68 -17.61
C GLU A 395 -15.41 -10.61 -18.74
N GLU A 396 -14.61 -11.62 -19.06
CA GLU A 396 -14.88 -12.56 -20.14
C GLU A 396 -16.04 -13.52 -19.76
N PRO A 397 -17.04 -13.73 -20.64
CA PRO A 397 -18.10 -14.70 -20.39
C PRO A 397 -17.52 -16.12 -20.32
N SER A 398 -17.87 -16.88 -19.27
CA SER A 398 -17.33 -18.23 -19.07
C SER A 398 -18.27 -19.11 -18.27
N ALA A 399 -18.52 -20.33 -18.77
CA ALA A 399 -19.34 -21.33 -18.10
C ALA A 399 -18.67 -21.87 -16.82
N ALA A 400 -17.35 -21.72 -16.72
CA ALA A 400 -16.60 -22.11 -15.53
C ALA A 400 -16.81 -21.14 -14.35
N ASN A 401 -17.29 -19.92 -14.61
CA ASN A 401 -17.50 -18.89 -13.60
C ASN A 401 -18.99 -18.56 -13.40
N THR A 402 -19.71 -19.46 -12.71
CA THR A 402 -21.15 -19.29 -12.44
C THR A 402 -21.48 -18.05 -11.59
N TRP A 403 -20.50 -17.52 -10.86
CA TRP A 403 -20.62 -16.31 -10.02
C TRP A 403 -20.21 -15.01 -10.74
N GLY A 404 -19.62 -15.10 -11.94
CA GLY A 404 -19.15 -13.94 -12.72
C GLY A 404 -20.29 -13.08 -13.28
N ALA A 405 -19.98 -12.02 -14.01
CA ALA A 405 -21.00 -11.11 -14.53
C ALA A 405 -21.95 -11.68 -15.61
N TRP A 406 -21.65 -12.86 -16.15
CA TRP A 406 -22.36 -13.43 -17.29
C TRP A 406 -23.19 -14.67 -16.94
N GLN A 407 -24.37 -14.76 -17.54
CA GLN A 407 -25.25 -15.93 -17.54
C GLN A 407 -25.20 -16.57 -18.93
N ASP A 408 -24.96 -17.88 -18.99
CA ASP A 408 -25.01 -18.66 -20.23
C ASP A 408 -26.48 -18.87 -20.65
N GLU A 409 -26.84 -18.44 -21.86
CA GLU A 409 -28.18 -18.63 -22.45
C GLU A 409 -28.21 -19.81 -23.42
N GLY A 410 -27.08 -20.51 -23.59
CA GLY A 410 -26.94 -21.70 -24.41
C GLY A 410 -26.14 -21.47 -25.69
N ALA A 411 -25.89 -22.58 -26.38
CA ALA A 411 -25.06 -22.62 -27.57
C ALA A 411 -25.68 -21.84 -28.75
N CYS A 412 -24.81 -21.20 -29.51
CA CYS A 412 -25.06 -20.58 -30.80
C CYS A 412 -23.76 -20.59 -31.64
#